data_AF-A0A7X8VMR9-F1
#
_entry.id   AF-A0A7X8VMR9-F1
#
_cell.length_a   1.000
_cell.length_b   1.000
_cell.length_c   1.000
_cell.angle_alpha   90.00
_cell.angle_beta   90.00
_cell.angle_gamma   90.00
#
_symmetry.space_group_name_H-M   'P 1'
#
loop_
_entity.id
_entity.type
_entity.pdbx_description
1 polymer ?
#
loop_
_entity_poly.entity_id
_entity_poly.type
_entity_poly.pdbx_seq_one_letter_code
_entity_poly.pdbx_strand_id
1 'polypeptide(L)' 'RQHLNIIGLAIRRPLILAEEGGWFDTTVTLPAGRWQDRLTSRTFTGSVAAADIFADLPTALLVLQPETEV' A
#
# COMPACT_ATOMS: atom_id res chain seq x y z
N ARG A 1 -9.79 7.18 23.04
CA ARG A 1 -8.56 6.61 22.46
C ARG A 1 -8.62 6.88 20.97
N GLN A 2 -7.60 7.51 20.39
CA GLN A 2 -7.46 7.60 18.93
C GLN A 2 -7.15 6.18 18.41
N HIS A 3 -7.98 5.62 17.54
CA HIS A 3 -7.66 4.35 16.89
C HIS A 3 -6.72 4.64 15.72
N LEU A 4 -5.47 4.17 15.82
CA LEU A 4 -4.53 4.20 14.71
C LEU A 4 -4.97 3.17 13.66
N ASN A 5 -5.24 3.62 12.45
CA ASN A 5 -5.54 2.75 11.31
C ASN A 5 -4.25 2.52 10.52
N ILE A 6 -3.75 1.29 10.57
CA ILE A 6 -2.47 0.89 9.99
C ILE A 6 -2.68 -0.37 9.16
N ILE A 7 -2.11 -0.39 7.94
CA ILE A 7 -2.06 -1.57 7.08
C ILE A 7 -0.60 -1.86 6.76
N GLY A 8 -0.15 -3.08 7.08
CA GLY A 8 1.14 -3.61 6.66
C GLY A 8 1.00 -4.52 5.45
N LEU A 9 1.81 -4.31 4.43
CA LEU A 9 1.81 -5.08 3.18
C LEU A 9 3.21 -5.64 2.95
N ALA A 10 3.31 -6.91 2.57
CA ALA A 10 4.59 -7.59 2.33
C ALA A 10 4.47 -8.62 1.22
N ILE A 11 5.58 -8.88 0.53
CA ILE A 11 5.65 -9.87 -0.54
C ILE A 11 6.01 -11.25 0.02
N ARG A 12 5.29 -12.28 -0.43
CA ARG A 12 5.65 -13.69 -0.22
C ARG A 12 6.09 -14.29 -1.55
N ARG A 13 7.16 -15.10 -1.54
CA ARG A 13 7.76 -15.73 -2.75
C ARG A 13 8.17 -14.70 -3.84
N PRO A 14 9.04 -13.72 -3.50
CA PRO A 14 9.40 -12.63 -4.44
C PRO A 14 10.08 -13.12 -5.72
N LEU A 15 10.87 -14.20 -5.66
CA LEU A 15 11.52 -14.76 -6.85
C LEU A 15 10.49 -15.29 -7.86
N ILE A 16 9.49 -16.03 -7.37
CA ILE A 16 8.47 -16.60 -8.27
C ILE A 16 7.56 -15.52 -8.82
N LEU A 17 7.21 -14.50 -8.01
CA LEU A 17 6.50 -13.32 -8.52
C LEU A 17 7.25 -12.68 -9.70
N ALA A 18 8.57 -12.51 -9.59
CA ALA A 18 9.37 -11.94 -10.67
C ALA A 18 9.44 -12.85 -11.90
N GLU A 19 9.64 -14.16 -11.70
CA GLU A 19 9.67 -15.17 -12.78
C GLU A 19 8.34 -15.27 -13.53
N GLU A 20 7.21 -15.12 -12.83
CA GLU A 20 5.87 -15.16 -13.42
C GLU A 20 5.50 -13.86 -14.15
N GLY A 21 6.32 -12.79 -14.09
CA GLY A 21 6.08 -11.52 -14.80
C GLY A 21 5.55 -10.39 -13.93
N GLY A 22 5.56 -10.54 -12.60
CA GLY A 22 5.20 -9.51 -11.64
C GLY A 22 3.73 -9.54 -11.23
N TRP A 23 3.17 -8.35 -10.96
CA TRP A 23 1.86 -8.22 -10.31
C TRP A 23 0.65 -8.38 -11.24
N PHE A 24 0.82 -8.26 -12.56
CA PHE A 24 -0.30 -8.19 -13.51
C PHE A 24 -1.39 -7.19 -13.05
N ASP A 25 -2.66 -7.59 -13.08
CA ASP A 25 -3.81 -6.78 -12.67
C ASP A 25 -4.09 -6.88 -11.15
N THR A 26 -3.13 -7.37 -10.34
CA THR A 26 -3.33 -7.51 -8.89
C THR A 26 -3.49 -6.14 -8.25
N THR A 27 -4.63 -5.92 -7.59
CA THR A 27 -4.94 -4.68 -6.86
C THR A 27 -5.14 -4.93 -5.36
N VAL A 28 -4.83 -3.91 -4.56
CA VAL A 28 -5.19 -3.83 -3.15
C VAL A 28 -6.32 -2.80 -3.00
N THR A 29 -7.47 -3.24 -2.51
CA THR A 29 -8.58 -2.35 -2.18
C THR A 29 -8.42 -1.81 -0.76
N LEU A 30 -8.17 -0.51 -0.66
CA LEU A 30 -8.02 0.18 0.62
C LEU A 30 -9.39 0.60 1.18
N PRO A 31 -9.58 0.61 2.50
CA PRO A 31 -10.73 1.26 3.11
C PRO A 31 -10.79 2.74 2.75
N ALA A 32 -11.97 3.34 2.86
CA ALA A 32 -12.18 4.75 2.55
C ALA A 32 -11.19 5.67 3.29
N GLY A 33 -10.77 6.73 2.61
CA GLY A 33 -9.80 7.70 3.11
C GLY A 33 -8.47 7.65 2.35
N ARG A 34 -7.55 8.51 2.80
CA ARG A 34 -6.25 8.74 2.16
C ARG A 34 -5.15 8.07 2.98
N TRP A 35 -4.43 7.13 2.40
CA TRP A 35 -3.46 6.29 3.10
C TRP A 35 -2.04 6.65 2.67
N GLN A 36 -1.22 7.13 3.60
CA GLN A 36 0.18 7.44 3.33
C GLN A 36 1.06 6.24 3.66
N ASP A 37 1.88 5.81 2.71
CA ASP A 37 3.00 4.92 3.01
C ASP A 37 4.07 5.70 3.78
N ARG A 38 4.34 5.27 5.01
CA ARG A 38 5.33 5.92 5.88
C ARG A 38 6.77 5.63 5.49
N LEU A 39 7.01 4.68 4.60
CA LEU A 39 8.36 4.33 4.13
C LEU A 39 8.77 5.17 2.92
N THR A 40 7.83 5.43 2.00
CA THR A 40 8.10 6.13 0.73
C THR A 40 7.44 7.52 0.66
N SER A 41 6.58 7.87 1.61
CA SER A 41 5.70 9.05 1.60
C SER A 41 4.67 9.11 0.46
N ARG A 42 4.60 8.09 -0.39
CA ARG A 42 3.54 7.94 -1.40
C ARG A 42 2.18 7.85 -0.73
N THR A 43 1.14 8.23 -1.46
CA THR A 43 -0.21 8.25 -0.93
C THR A 43 -1.18 7.54 -1.87
N PHE A 44 -2.08 6.77 -1.28
CA PHE A 44 -2.96 5.84 -1.97
C PHE A 44 -4.42 6.02 -1.51
N THR A 45 -5.37 5.76 -2.40
CA THR A 45 -6.82 5.85 -2.15
C THR A 45 -7.55 4.82 -3.01
N GLY A 46 -8.60 4.19 -2.51
CA GLY A 46 -9.45 3.29 -3.30
C GLY A 46 -8.74 1.98 -3.67
N SER A 47 -8.92 1.51 -4.91
CA SER A 47 -8.24 0.33 -5.43
C SER A 47 -6.94 0.72 -6.13
N VAL A 48 -5.82 0.17 -5.66
CA VAL A 48 -4.47 0.54 -6.12
C VAL A 48 -3.75 -0.69 -6.64
N ALA A 49 -3.03 -0.55 -7.76
CA ALA A 49 -2.22 -1.64 -8.29
C ALA A 49 -1.11 -2.02 -7.29
N ALA A 50 -0.93 -3.32 -7.06
CA ALA A 50 0.13 -3.80 -6.18
C ALA A 50 1.52 -3.38 -6.70
N ALA A 51 1.68 -3.28 -8.03
CA ALA A 51 2.89 -2.75 -8.65
C ALA A 51 3.24 -1.32 -8.20
N ASP A 52 2.25 -0.45 -7.99
CA ASP A 52 2.48 0.92 -7.56
C ASP A 52 2.83 1.02 -6.07
N ILE A 53 2.22 0.16 -5.25
CA ILE A 53 2.50 0.08 -3.81
C ILE A 53 3.93 -0.42 -3.57
N PHE A 54 4.37 -1.43 -4.31
CA PHE A 54 5.67 -2.08 -4.13
C PHE A 54 6.75 -1.58 -5.10
N ALA A 55 6.54 -0.44 -5.75
CA ALA A 55 7.45 0.09 -6.76
C ALA A 55 8.86 0.38 -6.23
N ASP A 56 8.96 0.86 -4.99
CA ASP A 56 10.24 1.26 -4.37
C ASP A 56 10.78 0.20 -3.40
N LEU A 57 9.89 -0.49 -2.67
CA LEU A 57 10.24 -1.43 -1.60
C LEU A 57 9.35 -2.67 -1.64
N PRO A 58 9.84 -3.87 -1.27
CA PRO A 58 9.06 -5.11 -1.21
C PRO A 58 8.12 -5.17 0.01
N THR A 59 7.82 -4.02 0.60
CA THR A 59 6.98 -3.84 1.80
C THR A 59 6.42 -2.43 1.79
N ALA A 60 5.26 -2.23 2.41
CA ALA A 60 4.66 -0.91 2.62
C ALA A 60 4.00 -0.82 3.99
N LEU A 61 4.02 0.38 4.59
CA LEU A 61 3.37 0.66 5.87
C LEU A 61 2.41 1.83 5.70
N LEU A 62 1.15 1.52 5.43
CA LEU A 62 0.14 2.52 5.15
C LEU A 62 -0.53 2.99 6.44
N VAL A 63 -0.61 4.31 6.62
CA VAL A 63 -1.31 4.94 7.74
C VAL A 63 -2.38 5.86 7.17
N LEU A 64 -3.60 5.73 7.69
CA LEU A 64 -4.69 6.63 7.34
C LEU A 64 -4.33 8.06 7.75
N GLN A 65 -4.35 8.98 6.79
CA GLN A 65 -4.17 10.39 7.07
C GLN A 65 -5.41 10.89 7.81
N PRO A 66 -5.23 11.71 8.87
CA PRO A 66 -6.35 12.40 9.46
C PRO A 66 -6.99 13.29 8.40
N GLU A 67 -8.31 13.41 8.44
CA GLU A 67 -9.00 14.45 7.69
C GLU A 67 -8.47 15.79 8.22
N THR A 68 -7.70 16.50 7.41
CA THR A 68 -7.16 17.81 7.83
C THR A 68 -8.34 18.75 7.97
N GLU A 69 -8.70 19.08 9.21
CA GLU A 69 -9.62 20.18 9.49
C GLU A 69 -8.92 21.47 9.03
N VAL A 70 -9.52 22.14 8.03
CA VAL A 70 -9.02 23.38 7.41
C VAL A 70 -9.21 24.55 8.35
#